data_AF-A0A2T5XVU0-F1
#
_entry.id   AF-A0A2T5XVU0-F1
#
_cell.length_a   1.000
_cell.length_b   1.000
_cell.length_c   1.000
_cell.angle_alpha   90.00
_cell.angle_beta   90.00
_cell.angle_gamma   90.00
#
_symmetry.space_group_name_H-M   'P 1'
#
loop_
_entity.id
_entity.type
_entity.pdbx_description
1 polymer ?
#
loop_
_entity_poly.entity_id
_entity_poly.type
_entity_poly.pdbx_seq_one_letter_code
_entity_poly.pdbx_strand_id
1 'polypeptide(L)' 'MKSTKKTSKSYQVERMLIESHHSRQQNLALRDRAVIEEFNRHDARYIPITVIWREFIHPKFFISRQTLYRILNREI' A
#
# COMPACT_ATOMS: atom_id res chain seq x y z
N MET A 1 11.82 -6.90 40.34
CA MET A 1 11.87 -6.85 38.86
C MET A 1 12.77 -5.69 38.45
N LYS A 2 13.90 -5.92 37.76
CA LYS A 2 14.78 -4.84 37.31
C LYS A 2 14.19 -4.21 36.05
N SER A 3 13.63 -3.00 36.17
CA SER A 3 13.29 -2.17 35.01
C SER A 3 14.60 -1.63 34.43
N THR A 4 15.03 -2.18 33.29
CA THR A 4 16.18 -1.67 32.55
C THR A 4 15.82 -0.32 31.95
N LYS A 5 16.38 0.77 32.49
CA LYS A 5 16.22 2.11 31.91
C LYS A 5 16.83 2.12 30.50
N LYS A 6 15.98 2.35 29.49
CA LYS A 6 16.40 2.54 28.10
C LYS A 6 17.33 3.78 28.02
N THR A 7 18.38 3.69 27.21
CA THR A 7 19.33 4.80 26.98
C THR A 7 18.74 5.81 26.01
N SER A 8 19.15 7.09 26.08
CA SER A 8 18.68 8.14 25.16
C SER A 8 18.83 7.76 23.68
N LYS A 9 19.92 7.07 23.33
CA LYS A 9 20.15 6.53 21.98
C LYS A 9 19.09 5.50 21.56
N SER A 10 18.65 4.63 22.48
CA SER A 10 17.61 3.63 22.18
C SER A 10 16.24 4.26 21.92
N TYR A 11 15.90 5.35 22.62
CA TYR A 11 14.66 6.10 22.36
C TYR A 11 14.67 6.79 20.99
N GLN A 12 15.82 7.33 20.55
CA GLN A 12 15.95 7.95 19.23
C GLN A 12 15.76 6.94 18.09
N VAL A 13 16.36 5.75 18.23
CA VAL A 13 16.18 4.66 17.25
C VAL A 13 14.72 4.20 17.18
N GLU A 14 14.06 4.04 18.33
CA GLU A 14 12.65 3.65 18.40
C GLU A 14 11.74 4.70 17.74
N ARG A 15 11.99 5.99 17.96
CA ARG A 15 11.29 7.10 17.29
C ARG A 15 11.46 7.08 15.77
N MET A 16 12.70 6.94 15.27
CA MET A 16 12.97 6.86 13.83
C MET A 16 12.28 5.65 13.19
N LEU A 17 12.26 4.50 13.87
CA LEU A 17 11.55 3.32 13.38
C LEU A 17 10.04 3.59 13.27
N ILE A 18 9.42 4.17 14.30
CA ILE A 18 8.00 4.52 14.29
C ILE A 18 7.67 5.49 13.16
N GLU A 19 8.48 6.55 12.98
CA GLU A 19 8.31 7.53 11.89
C GLU A 19 8.43 6.85 10.53
N SER A 20 9.44 6.00 10.32
CA SER A 20 9.62 5.26 9.07
C SER A 20 8.44 4.31 8.76
N HIS A 21 7.88 3.66 9.80
CA HIS A 21 6.70 2.83 9.66
C HIS A 21 5.47 3.65 9.27
N HIS A 22 5.31 4.84 9.83
CA HIS A 22 4.21 5.75 9.49
C HIS A 22 4.31 6.22 8.04
N SER A 23 5.49 6.68 7.61
CA SER A 23 5.73 7.09 6.22
C SER A 23 5.53 5.92 5.23
N ARG A 24 5.91 4.70 5.60
CA ARG A 24 5.67 3.50 4.78
C ARG A 24 4.18 3.24 4.58
N GLN A 25 3.38 3.37 5.63
CA GLN A 25 1.92 3.18 5.55
C GLN A 25 1.26 4.26 4.69
N GLN A 26 1.67 5.52 4.84
CA GLN A 26 1.20 6.61 4.00
C GLN A 26 1.53 6.38 2.53
N ASN A 27 2.78 6.00 2.21
CA ASN A 27 3.19 5.70 0.84
C ASN A 27 2.42 4.52 0.24
N LEU A 28 2.10 3.50 1.05
CA LEU A 28 1.27 2.39 0.62
C LEU A 28 -0.16 2.86 0.31
N ALA A 29 -0.76 3.68 1.17
CA ALA A 29 -2.10 4.23 0.94
C ALA A 29 -2.16 5.11 -0.33
N LEU A 30 -1.14 5.94 -0.57
CA LEU A 30 -1.03 6.73 -1.78
C LEU A 30 -0.91 5.86 -3.04
N ARG A 31 -0.14 4.76 -2.98
CA ARG A 31 -0.01 3.80 -4.07
C ARG A 31 -1.34 3.08 -4.34
N ASP A 32 -2.01 2.61 -3.29
CA ASP A 32 -3.30 1.91 -3.40
C ASP A 32 -4.35 2.85 -4.02
N ARG A 33 -4.40 4.11 -3.59
CA ARG A 33 -5.26 5.14 -4.19
C ARG A 33 -4.97 5.35 -5.68
N ALA A 34 -3.69 5.46 -6.07
CA ALA A 34 -3.32 5.63 -7.47
C ALA A 34 -3.73 4.42 -8.34
N VAL A 35 -3.70 3.21 -7.78
CA VAL A 35 -4.18 2.00 -8.46
C VAL A 35 -5.70 2.04 -8.65
N ILE A 36 -6.46 2.44 -7.64
CA ILE A 36 -7.92 2.60 -7.72
C ILE A 36 -8.29 3.67 -8.75
N GLU A 37 -7.60 4.80 -8.76
CA GLU A 37 -7.83 5.87 -9.73
C GLU A 37 -7.59 5.39 -11.17
N GLU A 38 -6.56 4.59 -11.43
CA GLU A 38 -6.35 3.99 -12.75
C GLU A 38 -7.43 2.97 -13.09
N PHE A 39 -7.78 2.09 -12.15
CA PHE A 39 -8.83 1.08 -12.34
C PHE A 39 -10.17 1.74 -12.73
N ASN A 40 -10.54 2.82 -12.05
CA ASN A 40 -11.80 3.55 -12.26
C ASN A 40 -11.86 4.30 -13.61
N ARG A 41 -10.75 4.43 -14.34
CA ARG A 41 -10.76 4.96 -15.73
C ARG A 41 -11.35 3.95 -16.71
N HIS A 42 -11.49 2.69 -16.31
CA HIS A 42 -11.98 1.62 -17.15
C HIS A 42 -13.32 1.11 -16.63
N ASP A 43 -14.28 0.90 -17.54
CA ASP A 43 -15.60 0.41 -17.15
C ASP A 43 -15.56 -1.11 -16.88
N ALA A 44 -15.41 -1.46 -15.61
CA ALA A 44 -15.35 -2.84 -15.14
C ALA A 44 -16.65 -3.64 -15.34
N ARG A 45 -17.76 -2.99 -15.75
CA ARG A 45 -19.00 -3.68 -16.14
C ARG A 45 -18.86 -4.39 -17.49
N TYR A 46 -18.01 -3.86 -18.37
CA TYR A 46 -17.81 -4.37 -19.73
C TYR A 46 -16.43 -4.97 -19.95
N ILE A 47 -15.42 -4.50 -19.21
CA ILE A 47 -14.04 -4.98 -19.32
C ILE A 47 -13.73 -5.88 -18.12
N PRO A 48 -13.32 -7.15 -18.33
CA PRO A 48 -12.93 -8.02 -17.24
C PRO A 48 -11.78 -7.43 -16.41
N ILE A 49 -11.87 -7.54 -15.08
CA ILE A 49 -10.82 -7.07 -14.15
C ILE A 49 -9.43 -7.62 -14.51
N THR A 50 -9.37 -8.85 -15.02
CA THR A 50 -8.12 -9.49 -15.48
C THR A 50 -7.49 -8.76 -16.67
N VAL A 51 -8.31 -8.23 -17.59
CA VAL A 51 -7.86 -7.44 -18.73
C VAL A 51 -7.42 -6.06 -18.24
N ILE A 52 -8.21 -5.40 -17.39
CA ILE A 52 -7.83 -4.11 -16.80
C ILE A 52 -6.48 -4.23 -16.09
N TRP A 53 -6.30 -5.30 -15.33
CA TRP A 53 -5.05 -5.60 -14.64
C TRP A 53 -3.87 -5.75 -15.60
N ARG A 54 -4.01 -6.61 -16.62
CA ARG A 54 -2.91 -6.95 -17.53
C ARG A 54 -2.48 -5.77 -18.40
N GLU A 55 -3.44 -5.01 -18.91
CA GLU A 55 -3.18 -3.96 -19.91
C GLU A 55 -2.85 -2.61 -19.28
N PHE A 56 -3.44 -2.25 -18.14
CA PHE A 56 -3.35 -0.88 -17.60
C PHE A 56 -2.69 -0.79 -16.23
N ILE A 57 -2.89 -1.78 -15.36
CA ILE A 57 -2.41 -1.70 -13.96
C ILE A 57 -1.03 -2.32 -13.80
N HIS A 58 -0.83 -3.56 -14.26
CA HIS A 58 0.44 -4.27 -14.10
C HIS A 58 1.62 -3.54 -14.76
N PRO A 59 1.50 -3.03 -16.01
CA PRO A 59 2.61 -2.33 -16.66
C PRO A 59 3.02 -1.03 -15.95
N LYS A 60 2.09 -0.40 -15.21
CA LYS A 60 2.31 0.89 -14.54
C LYS A 60 2.74 0.75 -13.08
N PHE A 61 2.10 -0.16 -12.35
CA PHE A 61 2.28 -0.29 -10.90
C PHE A 61 3.02 -1.55 -10.48
N PHE A 62 3.29 -2.49 -11.39
CA PHE A 62 4.02 -3.73 -11.12
C PHE A 62 3.46 -4.51 -9.92
N ILE A 63 2.13 -4.58 -9.81
CA ILE A 63 1.43 -5.33 -8.76
C ILE A 63 0.87 -6.64 -9.29
N SER A 64 0.88 -7.66 -8.44
CA SER A 64 0.20 -8.92 -8.75
C SER A 64 -1.31 -8.72 -8.85
N ARG A 65 -1.98 -9.61 -9.59
CA ARG A 65 -3.45 -9.63 -9.65
C ARG A 65 -4.09 -9.81 -8.26
N GLN A 66 -3.46 -10.62 -7.40
CA GLN A 66 -3.94 -10.81 -6.01
C GLN A 66 -3.85 -9.52 -5.20
N THR A 67 -2.79 -8.74 -5.39
CA THR A 67 -2.65 -7.43 -4.75
C THR A 67 -3.75 -6.48 -5.21
N LEU A 68 -4.08 -6.46 -6.50
CA LEU A 68 -5.20 -5.66 -7.01
C LEU A 68 -6.52 -6.05 -6.33
N TYR A 69 -6.85 -7.34 -6.23
CA TYR A 69 -8.06 -7.77 -5.53
C TYR A 69 -8.08 -7.35 -4.05
N ARG A 70 -6.94 -7.41 -3.36
CA ARG A 70 -6.83 -6.95 -1.97
C ARG A 70 -7.07 -5.45 -1.83
N ILE A 71 -6.63 -4.65 -2.81
CA ILE A 71 -6.85 -3.21 -2.85
C ILE A 71 -8.34 -2.93 -3.09
N LEU A 72 -8.95 -3.56 -4.11
CA LEU A 72 -10.37 -3.40 -4.42
C LEU A 72 -11.28 -3.80 -3.25
N ASN A 73 -10.98 -4.91 -2.56
CA ASN A 73 -11.75 -5.38 -1.41
C ASN A 73 -11.59 -4.51 -0.16
N ARG A 74 -10.63 -3.58 -0.11
CA ARG A 74 -10.48 -2.63 1.01
C ARG A 74 -11.30 -1.36 0.85
N GLU A 75 -11.71 -1.04 -0.38
CA GLU A 75 -12.54 0.12 -0.72
C GLU A 75 -14.05 -0.19 -0.67
N ILE A 76 -14.44 -1.46 -0.58
CA ILE A 76 -15.81 -1.94 -0.40
C ILE A 76 -16.11 -2.07 1.10
#